data_AF-A0A7C5EJ08-F1
#
_entry.id   AF-A0A7C5EJ08-F1
#
_cell.length_a   1.000
_cell.length_b   1.000
_cell.length_c   1.000
_cell.angle_alpha   90.00
_cell.angle_beta   90.00
_cell.angle_gamma   90.00
#
_symmetry.space_group_name_H-M   'P 1'
#
loop_
_entity.id
_entity.type
_entity.pdbx_description
1 polymer ?
#
loop_
_entity_poly.entity_id
_entity_poly.type
_entity_poly.pdbx_seq_one_letter_code
_entity_poly.pdbx_strand_id
1 'polypeptide(L)'
;MNGSKITAIVAGVVMIVCAAFVVVLLLIKALWAWTVPDLFPGAVQQGLVAGSISWGTAAKVALFVAVLFGGLRGQGFRYHNEKTGVHVGEKE
;
A
#
# COMPACT_ATOMS: atom_id res chain seq x y z
N MET A 1 22.89 15.70 5.33
CA MET A 1 22.02 15.60 4.13
C MET A 1 21.17 16.86 4.07
N ASN A 2 21.20 17.60 2.97
CA ASN A 2 20.61 18.94 2.84
C ASN A 2 19.07 18.81 2.88
N GLY A 3 18.36 19.68 3.62
CA GLY A 3 16.91 19.59 3.81
C GLY A 3 16.11 19.44 2.50
N SER A 4 16.53 20.11 1.42
CA SER A 4 15.89 20.00 0.09
C SER A 4 15.91 18.59 -0.49
N LYS A 5 16.95 17.78 -0.24
CA LYS A 5 17.01 16.40 -0.75
C LYS A 5 16.01 15.50 -0.03
N ILE A 6 15.79 15.73 1.28
CA ILE A 6 14.82 14.99 2.09
C ILE A 6 13.41 15.30 1.59
N THR A 7 13.06 16.57 1.37
CA THR A 7 11.74 16.95 0.87
C THR A 7 11.43 16.33 -0.49
N ALA A 8 12.40 16.31 -1.42
CA ALA A 8 12.23 15.71 -2.73
C ALA A 8 12.00 14.18 -2.65
N ILE A 9 12.74 13.49 -1.78
CA ILE A 9 12.57 12.04 -1.57
C ILE A 9 11.19 11.76 -0.97
N VAL A 10 10.78 12.51 0.07
CA VAL A 10 9.46 12.34 0.70
C VAL A 10 8.34 12.58 -0.30
N ALA A 11 8.41 13.64 -1.09
CA ALA A 11 7.42 13.92 -2.13
C ALA A 11 7.33 12.80 -3.18
N GLY A 12 8.48 12.26 -3.62
CA GLY A 12 8.52 11.13 -4.55
C GLY A 12 7.89 9.86 -3.98
N VAL A 13 8.20 9.51 -2.72
CA VAL A 13 7.61 8.35 -2.05
C VAL A 13 6.11 8.50 -1.89
N VAL A 14 5.63 9.68 -1.46
CA VAL A 14 4.19 9.95 -1.31
C VAL A 14 3.47 9.79 -2.65
N MET A 15 4.02 10.33 -3.74
CA MET A 15 3.45 10.17 -5.09
C MET A 15 3.32 8.70 -5.50
N ILE A 16 4.36 7.89 -5.27
CA ILE A 16 4.35 6.45 -5.60
C ILE A 16 3.28 5.72 -4.78
N VAL A 17 3.17 6.02 -3.49
CA VAL A 17 2.15 5.42 -2.60
C VAL A 17 0.75 5.80 -3.04
N CYS A 18 0.51 7.07 -3.37
CA CYS A 18 -0.78 7.53 -3.90
C CYS A 18 -1.13 6.84 -5.22
N ALA A 19 -0.18 6.73 -6.15
CA ALA A 19 -0.39 6.04 -7.42
C ALA A 19 -0.73 4.56 -7.20
N ALA A 20 0.04 3.86 -6.35
CA ALA A 20 -0.22 2.46 -6.01
C ALA A 20 -1.60 2.28 -5.35
N PHE A 21 -2.01 3.19 -4.46
CA PHE A 21 -3.32 3.16 -3.83
C PHE A 21 -4.46 3.26 -4.86
N VAL A 22 -4.34 4.18 -5.83
CA VAL A 22 -5.33 4.32 -6.90
C VAL A 22 -5.39 3.06 -7.76
N VAL A 23 -4.25 2.46 -8.11
CA VAL A 23 -4.20 1.21 -8.88
C VAL A 23 -4.90 0.08 -8.12
N VAL A 24 -4.63 -0.09 -6.83
CA VAL A 24 -5.29 -1.11 -6.00
C VAL A 24 -6.79 -0.86 -5.90
N LEU A 25 -7.24 0.39 -5.72
CA LEU A 25 -8.66 0.74 -5.69
C LEU A 25 -9.36 0.35 -7.01
N LEU A 26 -8.73 0.65 -8.14
CA LEU A 26 -9.25 0.29 -9.46
C LEU A 26 -9.29 -1.23 -9.65
N LEU A 27 -8.23 -1.94 -9.24
CA LEU A 27 -8.19 -3.40 -9.27
C LEU A 27 -9.33 -3.99 -8.44
N ILE A 28 -9.53 -3.54 -7.19
CA ILE A 28 -10.61 -4.01 -6.34
C ILE A 28 -11.97 -3.74 -6.99
N LYS A 29 -12.19 -2.55 -7.55
CA LYS A 29 -13.48 -2.21 -8.18
C LYS A 29 -13.76 -3.05 -9.42
N ALA A 30 -12.74 -3.31 -10.24
CA ALA A 30 -12.86 -4.17 -11.43
C ALA A 30 -13.08 -5.63 -11.03
N LEU A 31 -12.29 -6.15 -10.08
CA LEU A 31 -12.44 -7.51 -9.58
C LEU A 31 -13.81 -7.71 -8.97
N TRP A 32 -14.30 -6.76 -8.15
CA TRP A 32 -15.58 -6.86 -7.47
C TRP A 32 -16.77 -6.89 -8.43
N ALA A 33 -16.71 -6.09 -9.50
CA ALA A 33 -17.74 -6.09 -10.54
C ALA A 33 -17.82 -7.45 -11.28
N TRP A 34 -16.77 -8.27 -11.20
CA TRP A 34 -16.74 -9.59 -11.82
C TRP A 34 -16.91 -10.74 -10.80
N THR A 35 -16.14 -10.79 -9.71
CA THR A 35 -16.13 -11.89 -8.76
C THR A 35 -17.38 -11.95 -7.90
N VAL A 36 -17.97 -10.81 -7.53
CA VAL A 36 -19.15 -10.82 -6.64
C VAL A 36 -20.42 -11.31 -7.33
N PRO A 37 -20.73 -10.88 -8.57
CA PRO A 37 -21.83 -11.48 -9.32
C PRO A 37 -21.64 -12.97 -9.61
N ASP A 38 -20.40 -13.43 -9.81
CA ASP A 38 -20.08 -14.82 -10.14
C ASP A 38 -20.09 -15.74 -8.90
N LEU A 39 -19.60 -15.27 -7.75
CA LEU A 39 -19.61 -16.02 -6.49
C LEU A 39 -20.99 -16.08 -5.84
N PHE A 40 -21.80 -15.02 -5.98
CA PHE A 40 -23.08 -14.92 -5.30
C PHE A 40 -24.20 -14.43 -6.22
N PRO A 41 -24.51 -15.16 -7.32
CA PRO A 41 -25.53 -14.74 -8.28
C PRO A 41 -26.92 -14.60 -7.63
N GLY A 42 -27.28 -15.50 -6.71
CA GLY A 42 -28.57 -15.47 -6.01
C GLY A 42 -28.68 -14.37 -4.94
N ALA A 43 -27.59 -14.07 -4.22
CA ALA A 43 -27.62 -13.04 -3.17
C ALA A 43 -27.56 -11.61 -3.75
N VAL A 44 -26.97 -11.45 -4.93
CA VAL A 44 -27.01 -10.19 -5.70
C VAL A 44 -28.42 -9.94 -6.22
N GLN A 45 -29.10 -10.96 -6.74
CA GLN A 45 -30.49 -10.83 -7.21
C GLN A 45 -31.47 -10.51 -6.08
N GLN A 46 -31.24 -11.03 -4.88
CA GLN A 46 -32.05 -10.75 -3.69
C GLN A 46 -31.72 -9.40 -3.02
N GLY A 47 -30.75 -8.64 -3.56
CA GLY A 47 -30.33 -7.35 -3.01
C GLY A 47 -29.60 -7.42 -1.67
N LEU A 48 -29.25 -8.63 -1.21
CA LEU A 48 -28.49 -8.86 0.03
C LEU A 48 -27.00 -8.51 -0.15
N VAL A 49 -26.53 -8.53 -1.40
CA VAL A 49 -25.15 -8.18 -1.77
C VAL A 49 -25.18 -7.16 -2.89
N ALA A 50 -24.48 -6.04 -2.70
CA ALA A 50 -24.38 -5.00 -3.72
C ALA A 50 -23.53 -5.49 -4.90
N GLY A 51 -24.19 -5.86 -6.01
CA GLY A 51 -23.55 -6.25 -7.25
C GLY A 51 -22.73 -5.12 -7.91
N SER A 52 -23.02 -3.87 -7.55
CA SER A 52 -22.18 -2.72 -7.89
C SER A 52 -21.80 -1.96 -6.62
N ILE A 53 -20.50 -1.79 -6.40
CA ILE A 53 -19.98 -1.04 -5.26
C ILE A 53 -19.91 0.46 -5.59
N SER A 54 -20.38 1.29 -4.65
CA SER A 54 -20.20 2.74 -4.72
C SER A 54 -18.71 3.11 -4.63
N TRP A 55 -18.35 4.26 -5.18
CA TRP A 55 -16.95 4.72 -5.18
C TRP A 55 -16.38 4.85 -3.74
N GLY A 56 -17.22 5.25 -2.78
CA GLY A 56 -16.85 5.32 -1.36
C GLY A 56 -16.67 3.95 -0.70
N THR A 57 -17.47 2.95 -1.06
CA THR A 57 -17.32 1.59 -0.51
C THR A 57 -16.03 0.92 -1.04
N ALA A 58 -15.69 1.13 -2.32
CA ALA A 58 -14.41 0.67 -2.87
C ALA A 58 -13.21 1.29 -2.14
N ALA A 59 -13.26 2.59 -1.85
CA ALA A 59 -12.21 3.28 -1.12
C ALA A 59 -12.03 2.73 0.30
N LYS A 60 -13.12 2.41 1.02
CA LYS A 60 -13.05 1.78 2.35
C LYS A 60 -12.37 0.42 2.31
N VAL A 61 -12.72 -0.43 1.33
CA VAL A 61 -12.09 -1.75 1.16
C VAL A 61 -10.60 -1.61 0.82
N ALA A 62 -10.26 -0.71 -0.11
CA ALA A 62 -8.87 -0.44 -0.47
C ALA A 62 -8.05 0.05 0.73
N LEU A 63 -8.62 0.93 1.56
CA LEU A 63 -7.98 1.41 2.79
C LEU A 63 -7.79 0.28 3.81
N PHE A 64 -8.80 -0.59 3.97
CA PHE A 64 -8.71 -1.74 4.88
C PHE A 64 -7.59 -2.70 4.45
N VAL A 65 -7.52 -3.02 3.16
CA VAL A 65 -6.45 -3.86 2.58
C VAL A 65 -5.09 -3.18 2.72
N ALA A 66 -5.00 -1.87 2.43
CA ALA A 66 -3.76 -1.11 2.55
C ALA A 66 -3.24 -1.07 3.99
N VAL A 67 -4.11 -0.91 4.99
CA VAL A 67 -3.72 -0.95 6.41
C VAL A 67 -3.28 -2.36 6.82
N LEU A 68 -3.98 -3.40 6.36
CA LEU A 68 -3.67 -4.79 6.73
C LEU A 68 -2.32 -5.23 6.14
N PHE A 69 -2.08 -4.97 4.86
CA PHE A 69 -0.81 -5.28 4.20
C PHE A 69 0.31 -4.30 4.55
N GLY A 70 -0.01 -3.02 4.75
CA GLY A 70 0.95 -1.97 5.12
C GLY A 70 1.44 -2.10 6.55
N GLY A 71 0.55 -2.40 7.49
CA GLY A 71 0.87 -2.60 8.91
C GLY A 71 1.80 -3.79 9.15
N LEU A 72 1.66 -4.86 8.37
CA LEU A 72 2.50 -6.06 8.46
C LEU A 72 3.93 -5.85 7.92
N ARG A 73 4.16 -4.91 6.97
CA ARG A 73 5.48 -4.69 6.33
C ARG A 73 6.33 -3.60 6.98
N GLY A 74 5.81 -2.88 7.99
CA GLY A 74 6.48 -1.74 8.63
C GLY A 74 7.76 -2.06 9.43
N GLN A 75 8.20 -3.31 9.55
CA GLN A 75 9.35 -3.68 10.41
C GLN A 75 10.69 -3.83 9.67
N GLY A 76 10.74 -3.61 8.35
CA GLY A 76 11.92 -3.87 7.53
C GLY A 76 12.93 -2.73 7.36
N PHE A 77 12.73 -1.54 7.94
CA PHE A 77 13.69 -0.43 7.81
C PHE A 77 14.74 -0.46 8.94
N ARG A 78 15.30 -1.64 9.23
CA ARG A 78 16.50 -1.75 10.07
C ARG A 78 17.70 -1.27 9.24
N TYR A 79 18.10 -0.02 9.45
CA TYR A 79 19.39 0.48 8.97
C TYR A 79 20.51 -0.43 9.45
N HIS A 80 21.15 -1.13 8.52
CA HIS A 80 22.45 -1.77 8.74
C HIS A 80 23.51 -0.67 8.79
N ASN A 81 23.87 -0.23 10.00
CA ASN A 81 24.93 0.74 10.26
C ASN A 81 26.13 -0.01 10.86
N GLU A 82 26.89 -0.72 10.02
CA GLU A 82 28.03 -1.55 10.46
C GLU A 82 29.25 -1.40 9.55
N LYS A 83 29.60 -0.17 9.13
CA LYS A 83 30.86 0.07 8.40
C LYS A 83 31.61 1.32 8.83
N THR A 84 31.73 1.54 10.14
CA THR A 84 32.73 2.46 10.70
C THR A 84 33.40 1.85 11.94
N GLY A 85 33.87 0.61 11.81
CA GLY A 85 34.97 0.09 12.61
C GLY A 85 36.27 0.60 12.02
N VAL A 86 36.75 1.75 12.51
CA VAL A 86 38.06 2.29 12.17
C VAL A 86 39.10 1.30 12.68
N HIS A 87 39.72 0.56 11.77
CA HIS A 87 41.02 -0.05 12.02
C HIS A 87 42.03 1.10 12.16
N VAL A 88 42.16 1.64 13.38
CA VAL A 88 43.29 2.47 13.76
C VAL A 88 44.50 1.55 13.71
N GLY A 89 45.23 1.65 12.60
CA GLY A 89 46.53 1.03 12.44
C GLY A 89 47.44 1.50 13.55
N GLU A 90 47.81 0.54 14.39
CA GLU A 90 49.04 0.48 15.16
C GLU A 90 50.18 1.05 14.30
N LYS A 91 50.71 2.22 14.72
CA LYS A 91 51.99 2.72 14.22
C LYS A 91 53.02 2.44 15.31
N GLU A 92 54.05 1.73 14.86
CA GLU A 92 55.30 1.38 15.52
C GLU A 92 55.91 2.48 16.38
#